data_AF-D1NW97-F1
#
_entry.id   AF-D1NW97-F1
#
_cell.length_a   1.000
_cell.length_b   1.000
_cell.length_c   1.000
_cell.angle_alpha   90.00
_cell.angle_beta   90.00
_cell.angle_gamma   90.00
#
_symmetry.space_group_name_H-M   'P 1'
#
loop_
_entity.id
_entity.type
_entity.pdbx_description
1 polymer ?
#
loop_
_entity_poly.entity_id
_entity_poly.type
_entity_poly.pdbx_seq_one_letter_code
_entity_poly.pdbx_strand_id
1 'polypeptide(L)' 'MEFLMQSGFEEVVPIEVKSGDNVRPTSLRRFMQRAQTPFGVRVSAKNFGFEDRVFSVPLYAMFCLSRDMTV' A
#
# COMPACT_ATOMS: atom_id res chain seq x y z
N MET A 1 -3.40 -8.24 -4.06
CA MET A 1 -3.96 -6.87 -4.06
C MET A 1 -5.44 -7.05 -3.83
N GLU A 2 -5.92 -6.49 -2.74
CA GLU A 2 -7.23 -6.79 -2.17
C GLU A 2 -8.14 -5.56 -2.25
N PHE A 3 -7.57 -4.35 -2.15
CA PHE A 3 -8.33 -3.10 -2.19
C PHE A 3 -7.67 -2.07 -3.11
N LEU A 4 -8.49 -1.13 -3.58
CA LEU A 4 -8.07 0.10 -4.24
C LEU A 4 -8.66 1.27 -3.47
N MET A 5 -7.86 2.32 -3.32
CA MET A 5 -8.26 3.56 -2.68
C MET A 5 -8.00 4.71 -3.65
N GLN A 6 -8.87 5.72 -3.63
CA GLN A 6 -8.62 6.97 -4.33
C GLN A 6 -8.03 7.99 -3.34
N SER A 7 -6.89 8.59 -3.68
CA SER A 7 -6.32 9.68 -2.88
C SER A 7 -7.11 10.97 -3.06
N GLY A 8 -6.86 11.96 -2.21
CA GLY A 8 -7.37 13.33 -2.39
C GLY A 8 -6.94 13.99 -3.71
N PHE A 9 -5.90 13.48 -4.37
CA PHE A 9 -5.38 13.95 -5.67
C PHE A 9 -5.92 13.14 -6.86
N GLU A 10 -7.02 12.41 -6.67
CA GLU A 10 -7.65 11.57 -7.70
C GLU A 10 -6.79 10.39 -8.19
N GLU A 11 -5.70 10.07 -7.50
CA GLU A 11 -4.82 8.96 -7.85
C GLU A 11 -5.36 7.63 -7.31
N VAL A 12 -5.17 6.55 -8.08
CA VAL A 12 -5.49 5.20 -7.63
C VAL A 12 -4.32 4.62 -6.83
N VAL A 13 -4.55 4.35 -5.56
CA VAL A 13 -3.58 3.75 -4.64
C VAL A 13 -3.98 2.29 -4.40
N PRO A 14 -3.17 1.32 -4.87
CA PRO A 14 -3.41 -0.08 -4.61
C PRO A 14 -2.98 -0.46 -3.19
N ILE A 15 -3.80 -1.27 -2.53
CA ILE A 15 -3.55 -1.76 -1.17
C ILE A 15 -3.46 -3.29 -1.20
N GLU A 16 -2.35 -3.82 -0.72
CA GLU A 16 -2.14 -5.26 -0.52
C GLU A 16 -2.06 -5.61 0.97
N VAL A 17 -2.92 -6.53 1.44
CA VAL A 17 -2.98 -6.97 2.84
C VAL A 17 -2.39 -8.36 2.98
N LYS A 18 -1.53 -8.57 3.98
CA LYS A 18 -0.92 -9.86 4.31
C LYS A 18 -0.98 -10.15 5.80
N SER A 19 -1.28 -11.40 6.14
CA SER A 19 -1.41 -11.86 7.53
C SER A 19 -0.09 -12.21 8.21
N GLY A 20 1.01 -12.40 7.47
CA GLY A 20 2.30 -12.84 8.04
C GLY A 20 3.49 -11.97 7.64
N ASP A 21 4.67 -12.30 8.18
CA ASP A 21 5.91 -11.53 8.01
C ASP A 21 6.63 -11.78 6.68
N ASN A 22 6.28 -12.84 5.95
CA ASN A 22 6.85 -13.09 4.62
C ASN A 22 6.08 -12.32 3.54
N VAL A 23 6.38 -11.02 3.46
CA VAL A 23 5.61 -10.04 2.69
C VAL A 23 6.37 -9.62 1.42
N ARG A 24 6.37 -10.44 0.36
CA ARG A 24 6.78 -9.96 -0.97
C ARG A 24 5.55 -9.41 -1.71
N PRO A 25 5.50 -8.10 -2.03
CA PRO A 25 4.32 -7.49 -2.65
C PRO A 25 4.31 -7.69 -4.17
N THR A 26 4.38 -8.94 -4.65
CA THR A 26 4.53 -9.24 -6.08
C THR A 26 3.30 -8.81 -6.89
N SER A 27 2.10 -8.98 -6.34
CA SER A 27 0.86 -8.58 -7.02
C SER A 27 0.70 -7.06 -7.05
N LEU A 28 0.97 -6.39 -5.92
CA LEU A 28 0.99 -4.93 -5.82
C LEU A 28 1.98 -4.32 -6.80
N ARG A 29 3.23 -4.80 -6.84
CA ARG A 29 4.25 -4.28 -7.78
C ARG A 29 3.83 -4.42 -9.24
N ARG A 30 3.26 -5.58 -9.63
CA ARG A 30 2.76 -5.78 -10.99
C ARG A 30 1.62 -4.83 -11.34
N PHE A 31 0.73 -4.57 -10.39
CA PHE A 31 -0.35 -3.60 -10.58
C PHE A 31 0.23 -2.19 -10.74
N MET A 32 1.10 -1.75 -9.83
CA MET A 32 1.72 -0.43 -9.87
C MET A 32 2.46 -0.17 -11.19
N GLN A 33 3.16 -1.18 -11.72
CA GLN A 33 3.85 -1.07 -13.02
C GLN A 33 2.88 -0.87 -14.19
N ARG A 34 1.75 -1.58 -14.19
CA ARG A 34 0.75 -1.52 -15.27
C ARG A 34 -0.09 -0.26 -15.21
N ALA A 35 -0.55 0.11 -14.01
CA ALA A 35 -1.41 1.26 -13.78
C ALA A 35 -0.62 2.55 -13.57
N GLN A 36 0.73 2.50 -13.62
CA GLN A 36 1.62 3.66 -13.44
C GLN A 36 1.34 4.43 -12.14
N THR A 37 0.93 3.74 -11.08
CA THR A 37 0.58 4.39 -9.82
C THR A 37 1.85 4.89 -9.12
N PRO A 38 1.82 6.07 -8.47
CA PRO A 38 3.01 6.66 -7.86
C PRO A 38 3.55 5.82 -6.70
N PHE A 39 2.66 5.23 -5.91
CA PHE A 39 3.00 4.36 -4.79
C PHE A 39 1.92 3.30 -4.56
N GLY A 40 2.21 2.35 -3.69
CA GLY A 40 1.24 1.38 -3.17
C GLY A 40 1.37 1.22 -1.66
N VAL A 41 0.38 0.60 -1.04
CA VAL A 41 0.37 0.34 0.40
C VAL A 41 0.33 -1.16 0.65
N ARG A 42 1.17 -1.62 1.57
CA ARG A 42 1.21 -2.99 2.07
C ARG A 42 0.85 -2.98 3.54
N VAL A 43 -0.29 -3.58 3.90
CA VAL A 43 -0.68 -3.75 5.29
C VAL A 43 -0.26 -5.14 5.77
N SER A 44 0.52 -5.23 6.85
CA SER A 44 1.03 -6.51 7.35
C SER A 44 1.43 -6.50 8.82
N ALA A 45 1.88 -7.63 9.36
CA ALA A 45 2.43 -7.70 10.72
C ALA A 45 3.80 -6.99 10.88
N LYS A 46 4.44 -6.57 9.78
CA LYS A 46 5.69 -5.81 9.82
C LYS A 46 5.51 -4.39 10.35
N ASN A 47 6.58 -3.87 10.94
CA ASN A 47 6.73 -2.46 11.29
C ASN A 47 6.64 -1.55 10.06
N PHE A 48 6.47 -0.24 10.34
CA PHE A 48 6.51 0.79 9.33
C PHE A 48 7.77 0.72 8.47
N GLY A 49 7.63 1.06 7.20
CA GLY A 49 8.74 1.15 6.28
C GLY A 49 8.31 1.69 4.93
N PHE A 50 9.27 2.15 4.14
CA PHE A 50 9.04 2.62 2.78
C PHE A 50 10.16 2.12 1.88
N GLU A 51 9.82 1.23 0.95
CA GLU A 51 10.78 0.59 0.05
C GLU A 51 10.13 0.37 -1.30
N ASP A 52 10.86 0.63 -2.39
CA ASP A 52 10.39 0.42 -3.77
C ASP A 52 9.01 1.06 -4.07
N ARG A 53 8.76 2.26 -3.52
CA ARG A 53 7.48 2.99 -3.61
C ARG A 53 6.30 2.28 -2.93
N VAL A 54 6.58 1.38 -2.00
CA VAL A 54 5.55 0.69 -1.20
C VAL A 54 5.67 1.11 0.26
N PHE A 55 4.61 1.73 0.79
CA PHE A 55 4.47 1.97 2.22
C PHE A 55 4.08 0.69 2.93
N SER A 56 4.84 0.28 3.92
CA SER A 56 4.51 -0.81 4.83
C SER A 56 3.82 -0.22 6.05
N VAL A 57 2.57 -0.61 6.25
CA VAL A 57 1.76 -0.16 7.38
C VAL A 57 1.46 -1.39 8.26
N PRO A 58 1.77 -1.36 9.55
CA PRO A 58 1.38 -2.41 10.48
C PRO A 58 -0.14 -2.60 10.51
N LEU A 59 -0.63 -3.83 10.73
CA LEU A 59 -2.08 -4.10 10.84
C LEU A 59 -2.76 -3.21 11.88
N TYR A 60 -2.10 -2.94 13.02
CA TYR A 60 -2.62 -2.08 14.08
C TYR A 60 -2.70 -0.60 13.69
N ALA A 61 -1.99 -0.18 12.64
CA ALA A 61 -1.89 1.19 12.18
C ALA A 61 -2.70 1.46 10.90
N MET A 62 -3.61 0.54 10.53
CA MET A 62 -4.43 0.70 9.32
C MET A 62 -5.26 1.99 9.33
N PHE A 63 -5.59 2.52 10.52
CA PHE A 63 -6.29 3.79 10.70
C PHE A 63 -5.52 5.01 10.15
N CYS A 64 -4.21 4.90 9.90
CA CYS A 64 -3.43 5.96 9.27
C CYS A 64 -3.76 6.16 7.78
N LEU A 65 -4.39 5.18 7.14
CA LEU A 65 -4.79 5.26 5.74
C LEU A 65 -6.08 6.10 5.64
N SER A 66 -5.93 7.37 5.28
CA SER A 66 -7.04 8.33 5.13
C SER A 66 -7.00 8.99 3.76
N ARG A 67 -8.16 9.48 3.29
CA ARG A 67 -8.28 10.12 1.96
C ARG A 67 -7.30 11.28 1.77
N ASP A 68 -7.01 11.98 2.86
CA ASP A 68 -6.14 13.15 2.90
C ASP A 68 -4.67 12.79 3.15
N MET A 69 -4.27 11.53 2.94
CA MET A 69 -2.88 11.09 3.08
C MET A 69 -2.00 11.81 2.05
N THR A 70 -1.37 12.89 2.49
CA THR A 70 -0.33 13.62 1.78
C THR A 70 1.00 12.91 1.99
N VAL A 71 1.75 12.72 0.90
CA VAL A 71 3.11 12.17 0.91
C VAL A 71 4.12 13.29 1.14
#